data_AF-A0A3L6RAF5-F1
#
_entry.id   AF-A0A3L6RAF5-F1
#
_cell.length_a   1.000
_cell.length_b   1.000
_cell.length_c   1.000
_cell.angle_alpha   90.00
_cell.angle_beta   90.00
_cell.angle_gamma   90.00
#
_symmetry.space_group_name_H-M   'P 1'
#
loop_
_entity.id
_entity.type
_entity.pdbx_description
1 polymer ?
#
loop_
_entity_poly.entity_id
_entity_poly.type
_entity_poly.pdbx_seq_one_letter_code
_entity_poly.pdbx_strand_id
1 'polypeptide(L)'
;MDMHIYMGYCGWEAFKTLAENYFLVDDHPLFPEMQKLLAEVEVTPAEVSEMLLRSEDVDVALQGLTEFLREKKQGKQTGEAGQA
;
A
#
# COMPACT_ATOMS: atom_id res chain seq x y z
N MET A 1 25.94 -5.07 -3.18
CA MET A 1 24.87 -4.30 -2.53
C MET A 1 24.05 -5.31 -1.77
N ASP A 2 23.95 -5.15 -0.45
CA ASP A 2 23.23 -6.09 0.41
C ASP A 2 21.76 -6.11 -0.03
N MET A 3 21.36 -7.16 -0.74
CA MET A 3 19.98 -7.37 -1.13
C MET A 3 19.25 -7.79 0.14
N HIS A 4 18.77 -6.82 0.90
CA HIS A 4 17.81 -7.07 1.97
C HIS A 4 16.59 -7.72 1.33
N ILE A 5 16.57 -9.05 1.38
CA ILE A 5 15.40 -9.85 1.05
C ILE A 5 14.39 -9.51 2.14
N TYR A 6 13.61 -8.45 1.92
CA TYR A 6 12.54 -8.03 2.82
C TYR A 6 11.48 -9.13 2.82
N MET A 7 11.65 -10.12 3.71
CA MET A 7 10.63 -11.13 4.05
C MET A 7 9.64 -10.58 5.10
N GLY A 8 9.48 -9.26 5.18
CA GLY A 8 8.61 -8.58 6.12
C GLY A 8 7.89 -7.46 5.39
N TYR A 9 6.61 -7.33 5.70
CA TYR A 9 5.60 -6.43 5.15
C TYR A 9 6.08 -5.02 4.75
N CYS A 10 5.40 -4.43 3.77
CA CYS A 10 5.63 -3.08 3.29
C CYS A 10 5.22 -2.07 4.37
N GLY A 11 6.22 -1.59 5.11
CA GLY A 11 6.06 -0.44 5.99
C GLY A 11 6.05 0.88 5.23
N TRP A 12 5.83 1.97 5.96
CA TRP A 12 5.85 3.34 5.43
C TRP A 12 7.14 3.67 4.66
N GLU A 13 8.31 3.34 5.22
CA GLU A 13 9.60 3.62 4.59
C GLU A 13 9.79 2.83 3.28
N ALA A 14 9.30 1.58 3.23
CA ALA A 14 9.34 0.77 2.02
C ALA A 14 8.43 1.36 0.94
N PHE A 15 7.20 1.74 1.29
CA PHE A 15 6.29 2.41 0.36
C PHE A 15 6.87 3.74 -0.15
N LYS A 16 7.44 4.58 0.72
CA LYS A 16 8.03 5.86 0.31
C LYS A 16 9.17 5.65 -0.69
N THR A 17 10.05 4.69 -0.40
CA THR A 17 11.12 4.29 -1.32
C THR A 17 10.56 3.85 -2.68
N LEU A 18 9.46 3.09 -2.70
CA LEU A 18 8.84 2.66 -3.96
C LEU A 18 8.22 3.86 -4.71
N ALA A 19 7.47 4.73 -4.02
CA ALA A 19 6.87 5.90 -4.64
C ALA A 19 7.92 6.85 -5.24
N GLU A 20 9.03 7.08 -4.54
CA GLU A 20 10.16 7.85 -5.04
C GLU A 20 10.82 7.16 -6.25
N ASN A 21 10.98 5.83 -6.24
CA ASN A 21 11.60 5.10 -7.36
C ASN A 21 10.70 5.03 -8.61
N TYR A 22 9.38 4.91 -8.46
CA TYR A 22 8.45 4.77 -9.58
C TYR A 22 7.98 6.11 -10.15
N PHE A 23 7.59 7.04 -9.27
CA PHE A 23 6.96 8.30 -9.67
C PHE A 23 7.84 9.52 -9.42
N LEU A 24 9.03 9.35 -8.82
CA LEU A 24 9.95 10.45 -8.49
C LEU A 24 9.27 11.54 -7.65
N VAL A 25 8.34 11.13 -6.78
CA VAL A 25 7.54 11.98 -5.90
C VAL A 25 7.93 11.76 -4.44
N ASP A 26 8.16 12.85 -3.71
CA ASP A 26 8.53 12.78 -2.28
C ASP A 26 7.31 12.91 -1.34
N ASP A 27 6.23 13.56 -1.81
CA ASP A 27 5.01 13.79 -1.02
C ASP A 27 3.74 13.78 -1.90
N HIS A 28 2.66 13.24 -1.34
CA HIS A 28 1.33 13.23 -1.97
C HIS A 28 0.25 13.44 -0.91
N PRO A 29 -0.87 14.12 -1.21
CA PRO A 29 -1.98 14.28 -0.26
C PRO A 29 -2.58 12.96 0.28
N LEU A 30 -2.37 11.84 -0.42
CA LEU A 30 -2.84 10.51 -0.02
C LEU A 30 -1.85 9.76 0.89
N PHE A 31 -0.59 10.20 0.95
CA PHE A 31 0.45 9.56 1.77
C PHE A 31 0.08 9.39 3.25
N PRO A 32 -0.49 10.39 3.94
CA PRO A 32 -0.89 10.25 5.34
C PRO A 32 -1.99 9.20 5.56
N GLU A 33 -2.91 9.05 4.59
CA GLU A 33 -3.96 8.03 4.64
C GLU A 33 -3.36 6.63 4.43
N MET A 34 -2.46 6.50 3.45
CA MET A 34 -1.78 5.24 3.15
C MET A 34 -0.87 4.79 4.28
N GLN A 35 -0.16 5.71 4.94
CA GLN A 35 0.66 5.39 6.11
C GLN A 35 -0.18 4.73 7.22
N LYS A 36 -1.38 5.24 7.49
CA LYS A 36 -2.29 4.65 8.46
C LYS A 36 -2.77 3.28 8.01
N LEU A 37 -3.17 3.17 6.74
CA LEU A 37 -3.64 1.91 6.18
C LEU A 37 -2.55 0.84 6.20
N LEU A 38 -1.34 1.13 5.74
CA LEU A 38 -0.17 0.24 5.79
C LEU A 38 0.23 -0.17 7.21
N ALA A 39 -0.10 0.64 8.23
CA ALA A 39 0.12 0.25 9.62
C ALA A 39 -0.97 -0.71 10.15
N GLU A 40 -2.16 -0.68 9.57
CA GLU A 40 -3.29 -1.56 9.94
C GLU A 40 -3.35 -2.84 9.11
N VAL A 41 -2.83 -2.81 7.87
CA VAL A 41 -2.84 -3.95 6.96
C VAL A 41 -1.45 -4.44 6.62
N GLU A 42 -1.35 -5.75 6.54
CA GLU A 42 -0.15 -6.46 6.15
C GLU A 42 -0.14 -6.62 4.63
N VAL A 43 0.65 -5.80 3.94
CA VAL A 43 0.89 -5.94 2.49
C VAL A 43 2.35 -6.18 2.21
N THR A 44 2.67 -6.78 1.07
CA THR A 44 4.07 -6.97 0.67
C THR A 44 4.54 -5.83 -0.23
N PRO A 45 5.85 -5.52 -0.25
CA PRO A 45 6.40 -4.54 -1.17
C PRO A 45 6.10 -4.88 -2.64
N ALA A 46 6.05 -6.17 -2.99
CA ALA A 46 5.71 -6.63 -4.33
C ALA A 46 4.26 -6.30 -4.74
N GLU A 47 3.28 -6.49 -3.83
CA GLU A 47 1.89 -6.10 -4.09
C GLU A 47 1.76 -4.59 -4.29
N VAL A 48 2.46 -3.81 -3.46
CA VAL A 48 2.51 -2.34 -3.59
C VAL A 48 3.11 -1.96 -4.94
N SER A 49 4.28 -2.49 -5.27
CA SER A 49 4.92 -2.26 -6.58
C SER A 49 4.01 -2.63 -7.74
N GLU A 50 3.27 -3.74 -7.65
CA GLU A 50 2.34 -4.13 -8.71
C GLU A 50 1.22 -3.09 -8.88
N MET A 51 0.63 -2.58 -7.78
CA MET A 51 -0.36 -1.50 -7.88
C MET A 51 0.23 -0.24 -8.48
N LEU A 52 1.45 0.13 -8.07
CA LEU A 52 2.14 1.29 -8.62
C LEU A 52 2.44 1.11 -10.11
N LEU A 53 2.78 -0.10 -10.56
CA LEU A 53 3.06 -0.41 -11.97
C LEU A 53 1.80 -0.50 -12.86
N ARG A 54 0.60 -0.62 -12.28
CA ARG A 54 -0.65 -0.64 -13.06
C ARG A 54 -1.00 0.71 -13.65
N SER A 55 -0.40 1.79 -13.19
CA SER A 55 -0.70 3.14 -13.65
C SER A 55 0.56 4.01 -13.66
N GLU A 56 0.76 4.76 -14.73
CA GLU A 56 1.86 5.73 -14.84
C GLU A 56 1.56 7.03 -14.08
N ASP A 57 0.28 7.31 -13.81
CA ASP A 57 -0.17 8.43 -13.00
C ASP A 57 -0.15 8.10 -11.51
N VAL A 58 0.58 8.91 -10.75
CA VAL A 58 0.71 8.78 -9.29
C VAL A 58 -0.66 8.83 -8.60
N ASP A 59 -1.54 9.78 -8.95
CA ASP A 59 -2.87 9.88 -8.35
C ASP A 59 -3.68 8.59 -8.55
N VAL A 60 -3.69 8.05 -9.77
CA VAL A 60 -4.44 6.84 -10.12
C VAL A 60 -3.85 5.61 -9.41
N ALA A 61 -2.52 5.48 -9.43
CA ALA A 61 -1.81 4.40 -8.77
C ALA A 61 -2.05 4.39 -7.24
N LEU A 62 -1.94 5.56 -6.60
CA LEU A 62 -2.15 5.72 -5.16
C LEU A 62 -3.60 5.54 -4.77
N GLN A 63 -4.56 6.00 -5.58
CA GLN A 63 -5.98 5.75 -5.36
C GLN A 63 -6.28 4.24 -5.39
N GLY A 64 -5.82 3.54 -6.42
CA GLY A 64 -6.01 2.09 -6.55
C GLY A 64 -5.37 1.31 -5.40
N LEU A 65 -4.16 1.69 -4.98
CA LEU A 65 -3.51 1.09 -3.82
C LEU A 65 -4.25 1.41 -2.51
N THR A 66 -4.76 2.63 -2.34
CA THR A 66 -5.56 3.01 -1.15
C THR A 66 -6.84 2.18 -1.06
N GLU A 67 -7.55 1.97 -2.17
CA GLU A 67 -8.72 1.08 -2.20
C GLU A 67 -8.33 -0.36 -1.83
N PHE A 68 -7.27 -0.90 -2.44
CA PHE A 68 -6.76 -2.24 -2.12
C PHE A 68 -6.43 -2.42 -0.63
N LEU A 69 -5.74 -1.44 -0.03
CA LEU A 69 -5.43 -1.45 1.39
C LEU A 69 -6.69 -1.38 2.25
N ARG A 70 -7.68 -0.56 1.85
CA ARG A 70 -8.96 -0.44 2.54
C ARG A 70 -9.79 -1.73 2.45
N GLU A 71 -9.74 -2.43 1.34
CA GLU A 71 -10.36 -3.74 1.18
C GLU A 71 -9.70 -4.80 2.06
N LYS A 72 -8.36 -4.86 2.11
CA LYS A 72 -7.64 -5.75 3.04
C LYS A 72 -7.97 -5.47 4.49
N LYS A 73 -8.17 -4.20 4.85
CA LYS A 73 -8.57 -3.78 6.19
C LYS A 73 -9.97 -4.30 6.54
N GLN A 74 -10.93 -4.13 5.63
CA GLN A 74 -12.32 -4.56 5.82
C GLN A 74 -12.49 -6.09 5.72
N GLY A 75 -11.69 -6.78 4.90
CA GLY A 75 -11.71 -8.24 4.76
C GLY A 75 -11.24 -9.00 6.00
N LYS A 76 -10.49 -8.34 6.91
CA LYS A 76 -10.19 -8.89 8.25
C LYS A 76 -11.36 -8.75 9.24
N GLN A 77 -12.50 -8.17 8.83
CA GLN A 77 -13.69 -7.95 9.66
C GLN A 77 -14.95 -8.62 9.08
N THR A 78 -14.83 -9.85 8.54
CA THR A 78 -15.98 -10.76 8.42
C THR A 78 -15.73 -11.99 9.28
N GLY A 79 -15.75 -11.76 10.58
CA GLY A 79 -16.34 -12.70 11.51
C GLY A 79 -17.73 -12.15 11.84
N GLU A 80 -18.76 -12.78 11.27
CA GLU A 80 -20.14 -12.77 11.75
C GLU A 80 -20.82 -11.41 12.05
N ALA A 81 -21.57 -10.91 11.08
CA ALA A 81 -22.84 -10.26 11.38
C ALA A 81 -23.94 -11.11 10.73
N GLY A 82 -24.44 -12.07 11.52
CA GLY A 82 -25.71 -12.74 11.24
C GLY A 82 -26.78 -11.70 11.00
N GLN A 83 -27.40 -11.77 9.82
CA GLN A 83 -28.64 -11.06 9.55
C GLN A 83 -29.74 -11.80 10.32
N ALA A 84 -30.37 -11.06 11.24
CA ALA A 84 -31.50 -11.48 12.06
C ALA A 84 -32.76 -11.73 11.23
#